data_AF-A0AB39XH40-F1
#
_entry.id   AF-A0AB39XH40-F1
#
_cell.length_a   1.000
_cell.length_b   1.000
_cell.length_c   1.000
_cell.angle_alpha   90.00
_cell.angle_beta   90.00
_cell.angle_gamma   90.00
#
_symmetry.space_group_name_H-M   'P 1'
#
loop_
_entity.id
_entity.type
_entity.pdbx_description
1 polymer ?
#
loop_
_entity_poly.entity_id
_entity_poly.type
_entity_poly.pdbx_seq_one_letter_code
_entity_poly.pdbx_strand_id
1 'polypeptide(L)'
;MRWFARTTRNDIWDEPIESPLGDIDAAERIRAICHAASAAASRSDKRESERYERAAKVAMEIAMKISDDLMRDDAVHRIVGLCMTANDTKTAQILYRAIHASWIRETIQRDHPTLSS
;
A
#
# COMPACT_ATOMS: atom_id res chain seq x y z
N MET A 1 -31.34 21.07 14.94
CA MET A 1 -31.19 19.80 14.17
C MET A 1 -29.70 19.55 13.97
N ARG A 2 -29.15 18.49 14.58
CA ARG A 2 -27.73 18.06 14.57
C ARG A 2 -27.20 17.97 13.12
N TRP A 3 -26.19 18.76 12.75
CA TRP A 3 -24.76 18.46 12.90
C TRP A 3 -24.36 17.12 12.28
N PHE A 4 -24.30 17.09 10.94
CA PHE A 4 -23.43 16.18 10.20
C PHE A 4 -22.58 17.00 9.23
N ALA A 5 -21.77 17.91 9.78
CA ALA A 5 -20.53 18.26 9.11
C ALA A 5 -19.65 17.00 9.22
N ARG A 6 -19.77 16.13 8.23
CA ARG A 6 -18.94 14.94 8.09
C ARG A 6 -17.56 15.44 7.70
N THR A 7 -16.82 15.96 8.69
CA THR A 7 -15.38 16.19 8.59
C THR A 7 -14.82 14.91 8.02
N THR A 8 -14.37 14.97 6.77
CA THR A 8 -13.53 13.94 6.19
C THR A 8 -12.39 13.76 7.18
N ARG A 9 -12.41 12.65 7.93
CA ARG A 9 -11.28 12.22 8.75
C ARG A 9 -10.10 12.26 7.79
N ASN A 10 -9.16 13.18 8.04
CA ASN A 10 -7.95 13.26 7.24
C ASN A 10 -7.31 11.88 7.34
N ASP A 11 -7.10 11.23 6.21
CA ASP A 11 -6.51 9.91 6.24
C ASP A 11 -5.01 10.02 6.50
N ILE A 12 -4.41 8.93 6.98
CA ILE A 12 -2.98 8.88 7.29
C ILE A 12 -2.13 9.23 6.05
N TRP A 13 -2.63 8.94 4.85
CA TRP A 13 -1.97 9.31 3.59
C TRP A 13 -2.22 10.75 3.12
N ASP A 14 -3.09 11.52 3.79
CA ASP A 14 -3.35 12.94 3.51
C ASP A 14 -2.49 13.88 4.41
N GLU A 15 -1.72 13.32 5.34
CA GLU A 15 -0.80 14.08 6.20
C GLU A 15 0.51 14.39 5.46
N PRO A 16 1.07 15.61 5.64
CA PRO A 16 2.34 15.98 5.04
C PRO A 16 3.45 15.07 5.57
N ILE A 17 4.23 14.51 4.64
CA ILE A 17 5.37 13.66 4.95
C ILE A 17 6.51 14.57 5.46
N GLU A 18 6.81 14.51 6.76
CA GLU A 18 8.00 15.17 7.32
C GLU A 18 9.25 14.49 6.76
N SER A 19 10.01 15.23 5.94
CA SER A 19 11.21 14.75 5.26
C SER A 19 12.46 15.30 5.97
N PRO A 20 13.56 14.54 6.07
CA PRO A 20 13.77 13.17 5.56
C PRO A 20 13.28 12.08 6.53
N LEU A 21 12.56 11.08 5.99
CA LEU A 21 12.27 9.82 6.68
C LEU A 21 13.45 8.87 6.52
N GLY A 22 13.85 8.19 7.59
CA GLY A 22 14.72 7.02 7.48
C GLY A 22 13.98 5.83 6.87
N ASP A 23 14.69 4.85 6.33
CA ASP A 23 14.09 3.67 5.68
C ASP A 23 13.16 2.88 6.63
N ILE A 24 13.49 2.83 7.93
CA ILE A 24 12.64 2.19 8.95
C ILE A 24 11.32 2.94 9.10
N ASP A 25 11.36 4.27 9.25
CA ASP A 25 10.17 5.10 9.42
C ASP A 25 9.32 5.11 8.14
N ALA A 26 9.97 5.11 6.97
CA ALA A 26 9.31 4.97 5.68
C ALA A 26 8.57 3.63 5.56
N ALA A 27 9.22 2.53 5.92
CA ALA A 27 8.60 1.22 5.96
C ALA A 27 7.42 1.22 6.94
N GLU A 28 7.59 1.68 8.19
CA GLU A 28 6.52 1.76 9.18
C GLU A 28 5.33 2.62 8.71
N ARG A 29 5.60 3.72 8.02
CA ARG A 29 4.55 4.57 7.44
C ARG A 29 3.74 3.82 6.38
N ILE A 30 4.40 3.07 5.50
CA ILE A 30 3.72 2.19 4.53
C ILE A 30 2.87 1.15 5.26
N ARG A 31 3.37 0.57 6.35
CA ARG A 31 2.61 -0.38 7.18
C ARG A 31 1.31 0.25 7.69
N ALA A 32 1.39 1.47 8.22
CA ALA A 32 0.23 2.21 8.72
C ALA A 32 -0.78 2.54 7.61
N ILE A 33 -0.31 3.01 6.45
CA ILE A 33 -1.14 3.32 5.28
C ILE A 33 -1.87 2.07 4.79
N CYS A 34 -1.16 0.97 4.54
CA CYS A 34 -1.77 -0.28 4.06
C CYS A 34 -2.77 -0.85 5.08
N HIS A 35 -2.49 -0.74 6.38
CA HIS A 35 -3.42 -1.20 7.41
C HIS A 35 -4.70 -0.36 7.42
N ALA A 36 -4.59 0.97 7.40
CA ALA A 36 -5.74 1.87 7.37
C ALA A 36 -6.55 1.75 6.06
N ALA A 37 -5.89 1.46 4.94
CA ALA A 37 -6.52 1.28 3.63
C ALA A 37 -7.11 -0.12 3.41
N SER A 38 -6.82 -1.11 4.26
CA SER A 38 -7.33 -2.49 4.07
C SER A 38 -8.86 -2.57 4.08
N ALA A 39 -9.51 -1.85 4.99
CA ALA A 39 -10.97 -1.73 5.04
C ALA A 39 -11.52 -1.07 3.77
N ALA A 40 -10.73 -0.17 3.18
CA ALA A 40 -11.07 0.52 1.95
C ALA A 40 -11.05 -0.42 0.74
N ALA A 41 -9.95 -1.14 0.60
CA ALA A 41 -9.68 -2.07 -0.49
C ALA A 41 -10.78 -3.13 -0.67
N SER A 42 -11.36 -3.63 0.43
CA SER A 42 -12.37 -4.70 0.37
C SER A 42 -13.76 -4.27 -0.14
N ARG A 43 -14.03 -2.96 -0.29
CA ARG A 43 -15.39 -2.45 -0.57
C ARG A 43 -15.52 -1.94 -2.00
N SER A 44 -16.58 -2.36 -2.68
CA SER A 44 -16.90 -1.95 -4.05
C SER A 44 -17.57 -0.57 -4.16
N ASP A 45 -17.51 0.27 -3.13
CA ASP A 45 -18.02 1.64 -3.19
C ASP A 45 -17.01 2.53 -3.90
N LYS A 46 -17.46 3.32 -4.86
CA LYS A 46 -16.64 4.27 -5.62
C LYS A 46 -15.80 5.17 -4.72
N ARG A 47 -16.38 5.69 -3.63
CA ARG A 47 -15.66 6.56 -2.68
C ARG A 47 -14.51 5.82 -2.01
N GLU A 48 -14.70 4.54 -1.76
CA GLU A 48 -13.71 3.72 -1.07
C GLU A 48 -12.60 3.26 -2.03
N SER A 49 -12.95 3.04 -3.30
CA SER A 49 -11.97 2.83 -4.38
C SER A 49 -11.05 4.05 -4.55
N GLU A 50 -11.61 5.26 -4.59
CA GLU A 50 -10.82 6.52 -4.64
C GLU A 50 -9.91 6.68 -3.40
N ARG A 51 -10.34 6.18 -2.25
CA ARG A 51 -9.55 6.16 -1.01
C ARG A 51 -8.37 5.20 -1.12
N TYR A 52 -8.62 3.98 -1.60
CA TYR A 52 -7.59 2.98 -1.87
C TYR A 52 -6.56 3.52 -2.86
N GLU A 53 -7.00 4.11 -3.99
CA GLU A 53 -6.09 4.63 -5.02
C GLU A 53 -5.14 5.69 -4.46
N ARG A 54 -5.66 6.62 -3.65
CA ARG A 54 -4.84 7.63 -2.97
C ARG A 54 -3.84 6.99 -1.99
N ALA A 55 -4.30 6.05 -1.16
CA ALA A 55 -3.44 5.35 -0.22
C ALA A 55 -2.32 4.56 -0.91
N ALA A 56 -2.66 3.81 -1.96
CA ALA A 56 -1.72 3.01 -2.74
C ALA A 56 -0.66 3.89 -3.40
N LYS A 57 -1.06 5.03 -3.99
CA LYS A 57 -0.13 5.98 -4.61
C LYS A 57 0.88 6.52 -3.59
N VAL A 58 0.43 6.98 -2.43
CA VAL A 58 1.33 7.51 -1.38
C VAL A 58 2.26 6.41 -0.86
N ALA A 59 1.75 5.19 -0.65
CA ALA A 59 2.58 4.07 -0.23
C ALA A 59 3.67 3.73 -1.26
N MET A 60 3.35 3.73 -2.56
CA MET A 60 4.33 3.50 -3.64
C MET A 60 5.38 4.61 -3.69
N GLU A 61 4.98 5.88 -3.57
CA GLU A 61 5.91 7.01 -3.56
C GLU A 61 6.88 6.97 -2.38
N ILE A 62 6.43 6.49 -1.21
CA ILE A 62 7.31 6.26 -0.05
C ILE A 62 8.24 5.08 -0.33
N ALA A 63 7.73 3.97 -0.89
CA ALA A 63 8.55 2.79 -1.18
C ALA A 63 9.70 3.12 -2.16
N MET A 64 9.45 3.97 -3.15
CA MET A 64 10.47 4.45 -4.10
C MET A 64 11.62 5.25 -3.43
N LYS A 65 11.40 5.78 -2.23
CA LYS A 65 12.40 6.55 -1.47
C LYS A 65 13.21 5.69 -0.50
N ILE A 66 12.81 4.43 -0.28
CA ILE A 66 13.56 3.50 0.58
C ILE A 66 14.84 3.10 -0.14
N SER A 67 15.97 3.30 0.54
CA SER A 67 17.30 3.03 -0.02
C SER A 67 17.72 1.57 0.16
N ASP A 68 17.41 0.95 1.30
CA ASP A 68 17.67 -0.47 1.53
C ASP A 68 16.76 -1.37 0.68
N ASP A 69 17.37 -2.19 -0.18
CA ASP A 69 16.65 -3.04 -1.13
C ASP A 69 15.72 -4.04 -0.44
N LEU A 70 16.12 -4.60 0.71
CA LEU A 70 15.31 -5.58 1.43
C LEU A 70 14.11 -4.92 2.12
N MET A 71 14.31 -3.75 2.73
CA MET A 71 13.21 -2.96 3.31
C MET A 71 12.25 -2.47 2.22
N ARG A 72 12.77 -2.06 1.07
CA ARG A 72 11.95 -1.66 -0.08
C ARG A 72 11.11 -2.85 -0.55
N ASP A 73 11.72 -4.02 -0.73
CA ASP A 73 11.02 -5.22 -1.18
C ASP A 73 9.96 -5.71 -0.16
N ASP A 74 10.24 -5.62 1.15
CA ASP A 74 9.25 -5.88 2.22
C ASP A 74 8.07 -4.89 2.16
N ALA A 75 8.37 -3.61 1.93
CA ALA A 75 7.35 -2.58 1.78
C ALA A 75 6.51 -2.79 0.50
N VAL A 76 7.13 -3.14 -0.62
CA VAL A 76 6.43 -3.44 -1.87
C VAL A 76 5.55 -4.68 -1.72
N HIS A 77 6.03 -5.73 -1.03
CA HIS A 77 5.23 -6.90 -0.68
C HIS A 77 3.94 -6.52 0.06
N ARG A 78 4.03 -5.63 1.05
CA ARG A 78 2.87 -5.10 1.78
C ARG A 78 1.86 -4.42 0.84
N ILE A 79 2.35 -3.62 -0.11
CA ILE A 79 1.51 -2.91 -1.08
C ILE A 79 0.84 -3.90 -2.04
N VAL A 80 1.56 -4.95 -2.49
CA VAL A 80 0.99 -6.03 -3.30
C VAL A 80 -0.21 -6.66 -2.59
N GLY A 81 -0.09 -6.99 -1.30
CA GLY A 81 -1.21 -7.54 -0.53
C GLY A 81 -2.42 -6.60 -0.44
N LEU A 82 -2.19 -5.29 -0.34
CA LEU A 82 -3.26 -4.29 -0.39
C LEU A 82 -3.94 -4.26 -1.77
N CYS A 83 -3.17 -4.25 -2.86
CA CYS A 83 -3.71 -4.30 -4.23
C CYS A 83 -4.53 -5.58 -4.49
N MET A 84 -4.05 -6.73 -3.99
CA MET A 84 -4.78 -7.99 -4.09
C MET A 84 -6.10 -7.95 -3.32
N THR A 85 -6.11 -7.33 -2.14
CA THR A 85 -7.36 -7.10 -1.38
C THR A 85 -8.34 -6.22 -2.15
N ALA A 86 -7.84 -5.26 -2.93
CA ALA A 86 -8.63 -4.38 -3.79
C ALA A 86 -9.01 -5.01 -5.15
N ASN A 87 -8.64 -6.26 -5.40
CA ASN A 87 -8.76 -6.94 -6.69
C ASN A 87 -8.04 -6.20 -7.85
N ASP A 88 -7.07 -5.35 -7.53
CA ASP A 88 -6.22 -4.63 -8.48
C ASP A 88 -5.02 -5.49 -8.88
N THR A 89 -5.34 -6.56 -9.60
CA THR A 89 -4.37 -7.59 -10.02
C THR A 89 -3.29 -7.05 -10.95
N LYS A 90 -3.62 -6.04 -11.77
CA LYS A 90 -2.65 -5.43 -12.71
C LYS A 90 -1.55 -4.70 -11.95
N THR A 91 -1.93 -3.84 -11.00
CA THR A 91 -0.95 -3.10 -10.18
C THR A 91 -0.16 -4.07 -9.31
N ALA A 92 -0.83 -5.05 -8.68
CA ALA A 92 -0.18 -6.08 -7.88
C ALA A 92 0.89 -6.85 -8.70
N GLN A 93 0.61 -7.17 -9.97
CA GLN A 93 1.56 -7.88 -10.81
C GLN A 93 2.77 -7.01 -11.21
N ILE A 94 2.56 -5.72 -11.49
CA ILE A 94 3.65 -4.78 -11.79
C ILE A 94 4.57 -4.67 -10.57
N LEU A 95 4.00 -4.48 -9.38
CA LEU A 95 4.76 -4.38 -8.13
C LEU A 95 5.48 -5.68 -7.80
N TYR A 96 4.83 -6.84 -7.98
CA TYR A 96 5.45 -8.14 -7.77
C TYR A 96 6.72 -8.33 -8.63
N ARG A 97 6.70 -7.86 -9.89
CA ARG A 97 7.87 -7.91 -10.78
C ARG A 97 9.00 -6.98 -10.36
N ALA A 98 8.71 -5.94 -9.57
CA ALA A 98 9.70 -5.01 -9.05
C ALA A 98 10.44 -5.53 -7.81
N ILE A 99 9.94 -6.61 -7.17
CA ILE A 99 10.60 -7.23 -6.02
C ILE A 99 11.79 -8.07 -6.52
N HIS A 100 12.96 -7.86 -5.93
CA HIS A 100 14.19 -8.54 -6.30
C HIS A 100 14.50 -9.74 -5.39
N ALA A 101 14.18 -9.65 -4.10
CA ALA A 101 14.42 -10.70 -3.12
C ALA A 101 13.59 -11.96 -3.42
N SER A 102 14.27 -13.08 -3.71
CA SER A 102 13.63 -14.34 -4.12
C SER A 102 12.68 -14.90 -3.05
N TRP A 103 13.10 -14.91 -1.78
CA TRP A 103 12.28 -15.43 -0.68
C TRP A 103 11.00 -14.62 -0.45
N ILE A 104 11.02 -13.31 -0.72
CA ILE A 104 9.83 -12.45 -0.67
C ILE A 104 8.89 -12.82 -1.83
N ARG A 105 9.44 -13.00 -3.03
CA ARG A 105 8.64 -13.43 -4.20
C ARG A 105 7.99 -14.79 -3.98
N GLU A 106 8.72 -15.75 -3.41
CA GLU A 106 8.20 -17.08 -3.06
C GLU A 106 7.06 -16.98 -2.05
N THR A 107 7.19 -16.11 -1.05
CA THR A 107 6.13 -15.84 -0.06
C THR A 107 4.87 -15.29 -0.75
N ILE A 108 5.03 -14.30 -1.64
CA ILE A 108 3.92 -13.73 -2.41
C ILE A 108 3.28 -14.77 -3.32
N GLN A 109 4.06 -15.60 -3.99
CA GLN A 109 3.54 -16.67 -4.86
C GLN A 109 2.73 -17.70 -4.09
N ARG A 110 3.14 -18.04 -2.87
CA ARG A 110 2.39 -18.95 -2.00
C ARG A 110 1.05 -18.35 -1.60
N ASP A 111 1.04 -17.07 -1.24
CA ASP A 111 -0.16 -16.39 -0.74
C ASP A 111 -1.09 -15.96 -1.90
N HIS A 112 -0.53 -15.67 -3.07
CA HIS A 112 -1.19 -15.15 -4.28
C HIS A 112 -0.66 -15.81 -5.56
N PRO A 113 -0.99 -17.08 -5.83
CA PRO A 113 -0.41 -17.84 -6.94
C PRO A 113 -0.73 -17.27 -8.33
N THR A 114 -1.79 -16.47 -8.46
CA THR A 114 -2.21 -15.83 -9.71
C THR A 114 -1.27 -14.71 -10.18
N LEU A 115 -0.37 -14.20 -9.35
CA LEU A 115 0.57 -13.13 -9.73
C LEU A 115 1.75 -13.63 -10.57
N SER A 116 2.02 -14.94 -10.55
CA SER A 116 3.13 -15.56 -11.26
C SER A 116 2.81 -15.93 -12.72
N SER A 117 1.57 -15.74 -13.17
CA SER A 117 1.13 -16.11 -14.53
C SER A 117 1.46 -15.06 -15.59
#